data_AF-S7ZP36-F1
#
_entry.id   AF-S7ZP36-F1
#
_cell.length_a   1.000
_cell.length_b   1.000
_cell.length_c   1.000
_cell.angle_alpha   90.00
_cell.angle_beta   90.00
_cell.angle_gamma   90.00
#
_symmetry.space_group_name_H-M   'P 1'
#
loop_
_entity.id
_entity.type
_entity.pdbx_description
1 polymer ?
#
loop_
_entity_poly.entity_id
_entity_poly.type
_entity_poly.pdbx_seq_one_letter_code
_entity_poly.pdbx_strand_id
1 'polypeptide(L)'
;MAADETSSPFPPEFAIATERLSIKPLDPDNPTHCEFLVRLWNTDDFIQSSGKTSIDSPEKAAAFIRRRVLADYARNRHGQFLVSRVEDNHPAKLIGCVSLMKGSPPGPHYLAPDIGFTILPEESGNGFATEAARGLVDWARLELGIHAVFGFCGVDNVRSRRVLEKVGMVYRGSAALRVFADQQSAVYVLPSMDKDLSVYNLTEELHDNDNQ
;
A
#
# COMPACT_ATOMS: atom_id res chain seq x y z
N MET A 1 -14.48 -20.94 -17.58
CA MET A 1 -14.46 -19.53 -18.02
C MET A 1 -13.29 -18.88 -17.33
N ALA A 2 -12.20 -18.61 -18.04
CA ALA A 2 -11.14 -17.75 -17.52
C ALA A 2 -11.74 -16.35 -17.43
N ALA A 3 -11.71 -15.73 -16.24
CA ALA A 3 -12.00 -14.31 -16.13
C ALA A 3 -11.02 -13.59 -17.06
N ASP A 4 -11.50 -12.55 -17.76
CA ASP A 4 -10.63 -11.68 -18.52
C ASP A 4 -9.69 -10.96 -17.53
N GLU A 5 -8.51 -11.54 -17.30
CA GLU A 5 -7.47 -11.06 -16.37
C GLU A 5 -6.95 -9.65 -16.74
N THR A 6 -7.49 -9.03 -17.79
CA THR A 6 -7.14 -7.69 -18.25
C THR A 6 -8.10 -6.59 -17.78
N SER A 7 -9.17 -6.93 -17.07
CA SER A 7 -10.16 -5.98 -16.55
C SER A 7 -10.20 -5.95 -15.01
N SER A 8 -10.47 -4.78 -14.44
CA SER A 8 -10.62 -4.63 -12.98
C SER A 8 -11.83 -5.42 -12.46
N PRO A 9 -11.69 -6.22 -11.38
CA PRO A 9 -12.83 -6.94 -10.78
C PRO A 9 -13.73 -6.03 -9.93
N PHE A 10 -13.35 -4.76 -9.74
CA PHE A 10 -14.17 -3.79 -9.02
C PHE A 10 -15.19 -3.17 -9.96
N PRO A 11 -16.45 -2.99 -9.52
CA PRO A 11 -17.44 -2.31 -10.34
C PRO A 11 -17.06 -0.82 -10.52
N PRO A 12 -17.51 -0.14 -11.60
CA PRO A 12 -17.09 1.22 -11.93
C PRO A 12 -17.36 2.26 -10.82
N GLU A 13 -18.39 2.06 -10.03
CA GLU A 13 -18.78 2.92 -8.91
C GLU A 13 -18.01 2.66 -7.62
N PHE A 14 -17.19 1.60 -7.57
CA PHE A 14 -16.47 1.23 -6.36
C PHE A 14 -15.54 2.36 -5.89
N ALA A 15 -15.71 2.73 -4.62
CA ALA A 15 -14.83 3.64 -3.91
C ALA A 15 -14.86 3.31 -2.42
N ILE A 16 -13.71 3.40 -1.77
CA ILE A 16 -13.64 3.47 -0.31
C ILE A 16 -13.65 4.95 0.03
N ALA A 17 -14.75 5.41 0.63
CA ALA A 17 -14.90 6.78 1.08
C ALA A 17 -14.45 6.93 2.54
N THR A 18 -13.69 7.98 2.81
CA THR A 18 -13.38 8.43 4.17
C THR A 18 -13.95 9.84 4.37
N GLU A 19 -13.59 10.50 5.47
CA GLU A 19 -14.05 11.86 5.75
C GLU A 19 -13.64 12.85 4.65
N ARG A 20 -12.41 12.74 4.13
CA ARG A 20 -11.83 13.71 3.17
C ARG A 20 -11.32 13.06 1.89
N LEU A 21 -11.35 11.73 1.78
CA LEU A 21 -10.73 11.00 0.68
C LEU A 21 -11.70 10.07 -0.04
N SER A 22 -11.44 9.90 -1.33
CA SER A 22 -11.98 8.83 -2.16
C SER A 22 -10.84 7.95 -2.64
N ILE A 23 -10.86 6.67 -2.29
CA ILE A 23 -9.86 5.68 -2.68
C ILE A 23 -10.47 4.78 -3.76
N LYS A 24 -9.82 4.70 -4.93
CA LYS A 24 -10.36 4.01 -6.11
C LYS A 24 -9.33 3.09 -6.77
N PRO A 25 -9.75 2.07 -7.53
CA PRO A 25 -8.85 1.22 -8.28
C PRO A 25 -8.08 2.05 -9.32
N LEU A 26 -6.82 1.66 -9.57
CA LEU A 26 -6.06 2.20 -10.70
C LEU A 26 -6.63 1.64 -12.01
N ASP A 27 -6.60 2.47 -13.05
CA ASP A 27 -7.17 2.16 -14.36
C ASP A 27 -6.07 2.39 -15.41
N PRO A 28 -5.62 1.35 -16.13
CA PRO A 28 -4.55 1.48 -17.12
C PRO A 28 -4.98 2.21 -18.39
N ASP A 29 -6.28 2.38 -18.62
CA ASP A 29 -6.84 3.05 -19.80
C ASP A 29 -7.21 4.52 -19.51
N ASN A 30 -7.06 4.97 -18.26
CA ASN A 30 -7.21 6.37 -17.86
C ASN A 30 -5.85 7.09 -17.87
N PRO A 31 -5.60 8.03 -18.81
CA PRO A 31 -4.31 8.72 -18.92
C PRO A 31 -3.91 9.47 -17.64
N THR A 32 -4.88 10.06 -16.93
CA THR A 32 -4.63 10.81 -15.69
C THR A 32 -4.11 9.91 -14.58
N HIS A 33 -4.55 8.64 -14.50
CA HIS A 33 -4.03 7.68 -13.53
C HIS A 33 -2.56 7.33 -13.83
N CYS A 34 -2.27 7.08 -15.11
CA CYS A 34 -0.92 6.73 -15.57
C CYS A 34 0.07 7.89 -15.38
N GLU A 35 -0.30 9.10 -15.81
CA GLU A 35 0.50 10.32 -15.60
C GLU A 35 0.73 10.59 -14.11
N PHE A 36 -0.29 10.40 -13.28
CA PHE A 36 -0.17 10.60 -11.85
C PHE A 36 0.80 9.60 -11.22
N LEU A 37 0.75 8.33 -11.62
CA LEU A 37 1.67 7.31 -11.09
C LEU A 37 3.13 7.64 -11.44
N VAL A 38 3.39 8.07 -12.68
CA VAL A 38 4.71 8.55 -13.10
C VAL A 38 5.17 9.71 -12.23
N ARG A 39 4.33 10.72 -12.04
CA ARG A 39 4.66 11.87 -11.18
C ARG A 39 4.98 11.43 -9.76
N LEU A 40 4.10 10.63 -9.14
CA LEU A 40 4.23 10.23 -7.74
C LEU A 40 5.52 9.43 -7.50
N TRP A 41 5.82 8.47 -8.37
CA TRP A 41 6.95 7.53 -8.20
C TRP A 41 8.32 8.10 -8.61
N ASN A 42 8.35 9.29 -9.20
CA ASN A 42 9.58 10.01 -9.53
C ASN A 42 9.81 11.24 -8.63
N THR A 43 9.06 11.37 -7.53
CA THR A 43 9.39 12.32 -6.46
C THR A 43 10.61 11.84 -5.66
N ASP A 44 11.41 12.77 -5.15
CA ASP A 44 12.57 12.45 -4.31
C ASP A 44 12.15 11.63 -3.06
N ASP A 45 11.03 12.00 -2.44
CA ASP A 45 10.43 11.28 -1.30
C ASP A 45 10.16 9.80 -1.63
N PHE A 46 9.59 9.51 -2.81
CA PHE A 46 9.33 8.13 -3.22
C PHE A 46 10.63 7.38 -3.50
N ILE A 47 11.56 7.99 -4.25
CA ILE A 47 12.83 7.35 -4.60
C ILE A 47 13.66 7.05 -3.35
N GLN A 48 13.68 7.96 -2.37
CA GLN A 48 14.39 7.75 -1.11
C GLN A 48 13.79 6.59 -0.30
N SER A 49 12.46 6.43 -0.31
CA SER A 49 11.77 5.45 0.52
C SER A 49 11.63 4.07 -0.15
N SER A 50 11.39 4.04 -1.45
CA SER A 50 11.00 2.83 -2.22
C SER A 50 11.99 2.48 -3.34
N GLY A 51 13.00 3.32 -3.56
CA GLY A 51 13.97 3.19 -4.64
C GLY A 51 13.49 3.73 -5.98
N LYS A 52 14.43 3.95 -6.90
CA LYS A 52 14.13 4.41 -8.25
C LYS A 52 13.50 3.29 -9.08
N THR A 53 12.36 3.57 -9.70
CA THR A 53 11.68 2.62 -10.60
C THR A 53 11.98 2.93 -12.07
N SER A 54 11.61 2.01 -12.95
CA SER A 54 11.68 2.22 -14.41
C SER A 54 10.41 2.87 -14.99
N ILE A 55 9.42 3.21 -14.17
CA ILE A 55 8.15 3.81 -14.58
C ILE A 55 8.33 5.32 -14.66
N ASP A 56 8.77 5.77 -15.82
CA ASP A 56 9.09 7.16 -16.15
C ASP A 56 8.21 7.74 -17.27
N SER A 57 7.24 6.96 -17.78
CA SER A 57 6.29 7.37 -18.83
C SER A 57 4.89 6.79 -18.60
N PRO A 58 3.83 7.48 -19.07
CA PRO A 58 2.44 6.99 -18.93
C PRO A 58 2.24 5.60 -19.54
N GLU A 59 2.92 5.27 -20.63
CA GLU A 59 2.83 3.95 -21.28
C GLU A 59 3.41 2.85 -20.39
N LYS A 60 4.54 3.12 -19.73
CA LYS A 60 5.13 2.19 -18.75
C LYS A 60 4.25 2.05 -17.52
N ALA A 61 3.64 3.14 -17.06
CA ALA A 61 2.67 3.10 -15.95
C ALA A 61 1.43 2.27 -16.31
N ALA A 62 0.83 2.49 -17.49
CA ALA A 62 -0.28 1.69 -18.01
C ALA A 62 0.09 0.20 -18.12
N ALA A 63 1.29 -0.10 -18.62
CA ALA A 63 1.78 -1.48 -18.69
C ALA A 63 1.97 -2.11 -17.30
N PHE A 64 2.48 -1.35 -16.33
CA PHE A 64 2.60 -1.79 -14.94
C PHE A 64 1.22 -2.06 -14.31
N ILE A 65 0.27 -1.12 -14.42
CA ILE A 65 -1.08 -1.26 -13.87
C ILE A 65 -1.75 -2.49 -14.47
N ARG A 66 -1.73 -2.63 -15.80
CA ARG A 66 -2.37 -3.76 -16.51
C ARG A 66 -1.77 -5.12 -16.12
N ARG A 67 -0.45 -5.21 -15.93
CA ARG A 67 0.23 -6.48 -15.66
C ARG A 67 0.28 -6.87 -14.20
N ARG A 68 0.44 -5.90 -13.29
CA ARG A 68 0.68 -6.16 -11.86
C ARG A 68 -0.54 -5.81 -11.04
N VAL A 69 -1.03 -4.58 -11.15
CA VAL A 69 -2.14 -4.10 -10.31
C VAL A 69 -3.44 -4.86 -10.58
N LEU A 70 -3.81 -5.05 -11.86
CA LEU A 70 -5.02 -5.82 -12.19
C LEU A 70 -4.90 -7.30 -11.80
N ALA A 71 -3.71 -7.90 -11.93
CA ALA A 71 -3.47 -9.28 -11.51
C ALA A 71 -3.61 -9.42 -9.98
N ASP A 72 -3.12 -8.45 -9.20
CA ASP A 72 -3.29 -8.43 -7.75
C ASP A 72 -4.76 -8.27 -7.36
N TYR A 73 -5.50 -7.39 -8.04
CA TYR A 73 -6.94 -7.25 -7.83
C TYR A 73 -7.69 -8.56 -8.15
N ALA A 74 -7.41 -9.20 -9.28
CA ALA A 74 -8.07 -10.44 -9.66
C ALA A 74 -7.79 -11.58 -8.66
N ARG A 75 -6.55 -11.65 -8.16
CA ARG A 75 -6.12 -12.71 -7.23
C ARG A 75 -6.61 -12.47 -5.80
N ASN A 76 -6.44 -11.25 -5.30
CA ASN A 76 -6.56 -10.95 -3.87
C ASN A 76 -7.80 -10.13 -3.54
N ARG A 77 -8.49 -9.58 -4.56
CA ARG A 77 -9.53 -8.55 -4.43
C ARG A 77 -9.02 -7.29 -3.70
N HIS A 78 -7.71 -7.09 -3.64
CA HIS A 78 -7.05 -5.90 -3.10
C HIS A 78 -5.67 -5.74 -3.76
N GLY A 79 -5.03 -4.59 -3.57
CA GLY A 79 -3.74 -4.25 -4.16
C GLY A 79 -3.42 -2.79 -3.91
N GLN A 80 -2.83 -2.13 -4.90
CA GLN A 80 -2.58 -0.69 -4.85
C GLN A 80 -3.76 0.10 -5.39
N PHE A 81 -4.22 1.12 -4.66
CA PHE A 81 -5.33 2.00 -5.01
C PHE A 81 -4.87 3.46 -5.10
N LEU A 82 -5.58 4.23 -5.91
CA LEU A 82 -5.39 5.66 -6.09
C LEU A 82 -6.15 6.42 -4.99
N VAL A 83 -5.55 7.47 -4.43
CA VAL A 83 -6.11 8.30 -3.38
C VAL A 83 -6.39 9.70 -3.92
N SER A 84 -7.65 10.12 -3.84
CA SER A 84 -8.09 11.46 -4.18
C SER A 84 -8.56 12.21 -2.93
N ARG A 85 -8.16 13.47 -2.78
CA ARG A 85 -8.78 14.41 -1.83
C ARG A 85 -10.08 14.94 -2.41
N VAL A 86 -11.13 14.92 -1.61
CA VAL A 86 -12.46 15.41 -1.97
C VAL A 86 -12.77 16.63 -1.10
N GLU A 87 -13.20 17.70 -1.74
CA GLU A 87 -13.60 18.95 -1.07
C GLU A 87 -14.92 19.43 -1.68
N ASP A 88 -15.76 20.03 -0.85
CA ASP A 88 -17.03 20.59 -1.29
C ASP A 88 -16.80 21.60 -2.42
N ASN A 89 -17.59 21.47 -3.49
CA ASN A 89 -17.58 22.33 -4.67
C ASN A 89 -16.24 22.36 -5.45
N HIS A 90 -15.33 21.42 -5.21
CA HIS A 90 -14.08 21.28 -5.96
C HIS A 90 -13.97 19.89 -6.58
N PRO A 91 -13.36 19.76 -7.79
CA PRO A 91 -13.09 18.46 -8.36
C PRO A 91 -12.11 17.69 -7.48
N ALA A 92 -12.30 16.37 -7.39
CA ALA A 92 -11.41 15.50 -6.64
C ALA A 92 -9.97 15.63 -7.17
N LYS A 93 -9.01 15.81 -6.26
CA LYS A 93 -7.59 15.98 -6.58
C LYS A 93 -6.83 14.71 -6.26
N LEU A 94 -6.10 14.15 -7.22
CA LEU A 94 -5.19 13.02 -6.95
C LEU A 94 -4.04 13.46 -6.04
N ILE A 95 -3.87 12.76 -4.92
CA ILE A 95 -2.88 13.13 -3.90
C ILE A 95 -1.92 12.00 -3.54
N GLY A 96 -2.22 10.75 -3.88
CA GLY A 96 -1.30 9.64 -3.63
C GLY A 96 -1.84 8.26 -3.98
N CYS A 97 -1.20 7.24 -3.44
CA CYS A 97 -1.64 5.85 -3.49
C CYS A 97 -1.63 5.25 -2.08
N VAL A 98 -2.51 4.27 -1.85
CA VAL A 98 -2.52 3.39 -0.67
C VAL A 98 -2.63 1.96 -1.15
N SER A 99 -1.94 1.03 -0.51
CA SER A 99 -1.88 -0.35 -0.99
C SER A 99 -2.00 -1.36 0.12
N LEU A 100 -2.69 -2.46 -0.17
CA LEU A 100 -2.63 -3.67 0.61
C LEU A 100 -1.96 -4.73 -0.27
N MET A 101 -0.64 -4.86 -0.16
CA MET A 101 0.15 -5.71 -1.05
C MET A 101 0.29 -7.12 -0.46
N LYS A 102 0.34 -8.12 -1.34
CA LYS A 102 0.56 -9.51 -0.91
C LYS A 102 1.40 -10.22 -1.95
N GLY A 103 2.62 -10.59 -1.56
CA GLY A 103 3.49 -11.43 -2.37
C GLY A 103 2.84 -12.81 -2.64
N SER A 104 3.36 -13.51 -3.64
CA SER A 104 2.91 -14.87 -3.97
C SER A 104 4.09 -15.76 -4.33
N PRO A 105 3.94 -17.09 -4.19
CA PRO A 105 4.91 -18.04 -4.73
C PRO A 105 5.20 -17.81 -6.22
N PRO A 106 6.40 -18.17 -6.72
CA PRO A 106 7.49 -18.84 -5.99
C PRO A 106 8.40 -17.87 -5.20
N GLY A 107 8.12 -16.56 -5.19
CA GLY A 107 8.94 -15.58 -4.47
C GLY A 107 8.71 -15.61 -2.95
N PRO A 108 9.59 -14.93 -2.17
CA PRO A 108 9.34 -14.66 -0.75
C PRO A 108 7.99 -13.96 -0.58
N HIS A 109 7.21 -14.39 0.40
CA HIS A 109 5.89 -13.83 0.68
C HIS A 109 5.44 -14.14 2.12
N TYR A 110 4.52 -13.31 2.61
CA TYR A 110 3.80 -13.54 3.85
C TYR A 110 2.35 -13.96 3.57
N LEU A 111 1.73 -14.63 4.55
CA LEU A 111 0.33 -15.07 4.40
C LEU A 111 -0.67 -13.92 4.61
N ALA A 112 -0.29 -12.91 5.39
CA ALA A 112 -1.02 -11.66 5.56
C ALA A 112 -0.45 -10.58 4.63
N PRO A 113 -1.31 -9.68 4.08
CA PRO A 113 -0.84 -8.56 3.28
C PRO A 113 -0.19 -7.47 4.12
N ASP A 114 0.55 -6.57 3.47
CA ASP A 114 1.14 -5.38 4.08
C ASP A 114 0.50 -4.07 3.60
N ILE A 115 0.31 -3.13 4.53
CA ILE A 115 -0.19 -1.79 4.25
C ILE A 115 0.96 -0.86 3.83
N GLY A 116 0.80 -0.22 2.67
CA GLY A 116 1.71 0.77 2.13
C GLY A 116 0.97 2.05 1.74
N PHE A 117 1.69 3.17 1.69
CA PHE A 117 1.13 4.46 1.31
C PHE A 117 2.22 5.36 0.71
N THR A 118 1.81 6.21 -0.23
CA THR A 118 2.64 7.28 -0.77
C THR A 118 1.75 8.47 -1.05
N ILE A 119 2.07 9.62 -0.48
CA ILE A 119 1.35 10.88 -0.69
C ILE A 119 2.32 11.88 -1.29
N LEU A 120 1.86 12.71 -2.23
CA LEU A 120 2.65 13.78 -2.82
C LEU A 120 3.29 14.67 -1.72
N PRO A 121 4.54 15.13 -1.89
CA PRO A 121 5.22 15.96 -0.91
C PRO A 121 4.40 17.18 -0.48
N GLU A 122 3.77 17.88 -1.42
CA GLU A 122 2.95 19.07 -1.17
C GLU A 122 1.62 18.80 -0.43
N GLU A 123 1.17 17.54 -0.35
CA GLU A 123 -0.02 17.13 0.41
C GLU A 123 0.36 16.43 1.73
N SER A 124 1.66 16.31 2.01
CA SER A 124 2.19 15.66 3.21
C SER A 124 1.94 16.51 4.47
N GLY A 125 1.93 15.86 5.65
CA GLY A 125 1.67 16.55 6.93
C GLY A 125 0.19 16.76 7.26
N ASN A 126 -0.73 16.56 6.32
CA ASN A 126 -2.19 16.75 6.51
C ASN A 126 -2.93 15.51 7.08
N GLY A 127 -2.21 14.43 7.36
CA GLY A 127 -2.78 13.18 7.88
C GLY A 127 -3.41 12.25 6.84
N PHE A 128 -3.35 12.58 5.55
CA PHE A 128 -3.99 11.78 4.49
C PHE A 128 -3.44 10.36 4.36
N ALA A 129 -2.14 10.13 4.58
CA ALA A 129 -1.57 8.77 4.58
C ALA A 129 -2.22 7.89 5.67
N THR A 130 -2.38 8.42 6.88
CA THR A 130 -3.04 7.73 8.00
C THR A 130 -4.50 7.46 7.69
N GLU A 131 -5.22 8.47 7.19
CA GLU A 131 -6.64 8.34 6.85
C GLU A 131 -6.87 7.29 5.74
N ALA A 132 -6.08 7.34 4.66
CA ALA A 132 -6.17 6.38 3.57
C ALA A 132 -5.85 4.96 4.03
N ALA A 133 -4.78 4.78 4.80
CA ALA A 133 -4.37 3.47 5.32
C ALA A 133 -5.41 2.87 6.27
N ARG A 134 -5.97 3.67 7.20
CA ARG A 134 -7.07 3.23 8.06
C ARG A 134 -8.29 2.82 7.24
N GLY A 135 -8.71 3.67 6.30
CA GLY A 135 -9.86 3.38 5.43
C GLY A 135 -9.69 2.08 4.65
N LEU A 136 -8.50 1.83 4.09
CA LEU A 136 -8.22 0.59 3.37
C LEU A 136 -8.20 -0.65 4.29
N VAL A 137 -7.59 -0.54 5.49
CA VAL A 137 -7.57 -1.64 6.48
C VAL A 137 -8.97 -1.96 6.98
N ASP A 138 -9.78 -0.94 7.29
CA ASP A 138 -11.16 -1.12 7.75
C ASP A 138 -12.02 -1.75 6.67
N TRP A 139 -11.90 -1.29 5.42
CA TRP A 139 -12.58 -1.91 4.28
C TRP A 139 -12.16 -3.36 4.08
N ALA A 140 -10.86 -3.67 4.10
CA ALA A 140 -10.36 -5.03 3.94
C ALA A 140 -10.86 -5.96 5.06
N ARG A 141 -10.97 -5.44 6.29
CA ARG A 141 -11.55 -6.18 7.41
C ARG A 141 -13.04 -6.47 7.19
N LEU A 142 -13.83 -5.45 6.82
CA LEU A 142 -15.28 -5.54 6.72
C LEU A 142 -15.73 -6.33 5.49
N GLU A 143 -15.12 -6.08 4.33
CA GLU A 143 -15.57 -6.60 3.04
C GLU A 143 -14.82 -7.86 2.60
N LEU A 144 -13.58 -8.06 3.07
CA LEU A 144 -12.74 -9.20 2.69
C LEU A 144 -12.46 -10.16 3.85
N GLY A 145 -12.86 -9.82 5.09
CA GLY A 145 -12.58 -10.63 6.28
C GLY A 145 -11.09 -10.71 6.62
N ILE A 146 -10.29 -9.72 6.21
CA ILE A 146 -8.84 -9.69 6.47
C ILE A 146 -8.61 -9.08 7.86
N HIS A 147 -8.21 -9.93 8.81
CA HIS A 147 -7.96 -9.53 10.21
C HIS A 147 -6.47 -9.45 10.58
N ALA A 148 -5.59 -9.82 9.66
CA ALA A 148 -4.15 -9.78 9.82
C ALA A 148 -3.57 -8.90 8.70
N VAL A 149 -2.86 -7.84 9.09
CA VAL A 149 -2.20 -6.90 8.19
C VAL A 149 -0.87 -6.51 8.80
N PHE A 150 0.20 -6.66 8.02
CA PHE A 150 1.52 -6.16 8.33
C PHE A 150 1.67 -4.70 7.91
N GLY A 151 2.64 -4.01 8.51
CA GLY A 151 3.12 -2.71 8.07
C GLY A 151 4.64 -2.75 8.13
N PHE A 152 5.29 -2.45 7.01
CA PHE A 152 6.75 -2.47 6.93
C PHE A 152 7.28 -1.11 6.48
N CYS A 153 8.40 -0.70 7.06
CA CYS A 153 9.15 0.44 6.58
C CYS A 153 10.61 0.32 6.99
N GLY A 154 11.51 1.08 6.35
CA GLY A 154 12.89 1.18 6.82
C GLY A 154 12.96 1.61 8.29
N VAL A 155 13.92 1.07 9.04
CA VAL A 155 14.07 1.33 10.48
C VAL A 155 14.21 2.83 10.80
N ASP A 156 14.85 3.60 9.92
CA ASP A 156 15.07 5.05 10.04
C ASP A 156 13.91 5.89 9.46
N ASN A 157 12.87 5.26 8.89
CA ASN A 157 11.75 5.97 8.26
C ASN A 157 10.71 6.41 9.31
N VAL A 158 11.11 7.36 10.15
CA VAL A 158 10.29 7.89 11.26
C VAL A 158 8.90 8.37 10.79
N ARG A 159 8.81 8.93 9.58
CA ARG A 159 7.53 9.37 9.01
C ARG A 159 6.56 8.20 8.81
N SER A 160 7.02 7.10 8.23
CA SER A 160 6.17 5.92 7.98
C SER A 160 5.82 5.20 9.27
N ARG A 161 6.79 5.07 10.19
CA ARG A 161 6.57 4.53 11.54
C ARG A 161 5.42 5.24 12.27
N ARG A 162 5.46 6.58 12.30
CA ARG A 162 4.38 7.40 12.88
C ARG A 162 3.03 7.19 12.20
N VAL A 163 3.01 6.97 10.89
CA VAL A 163 1.75 6.67 10.18
C VAL A 163 1.23 5.30 10.60
N LEU A 164 2.07 4.26 10.64
CA LEU A 164 1.67 2.90 11.04
C LEU A 164 1.15 2.87 12.50
N GLU A 165 1.83 3.57 13.42
CA GLU A 165 1.37 3.74 14.80
C GLU A 165 0.03 4.47 14.86
N LYS A 166 -0.14 5.54 14.09
CA LYS A 166 -1.43 6.24 14.00
C LYS A 166 -2.50 5.39 13.34
N VAL A 167 -2.19 4.47 12.43
CA VAL A 167 -3.18 3.51 11.92
C VAL A 167 -3.69 2.59 13.05
N GLY A 168 -2.94 2.46 14.14
CA GLY A 168 -3.25 1.62 15.29
C GLY A 168 -2.44 0.32 15.32
N MET A 169 -1.39 0.25 14.50
CA MET A 169 -0.49 -0.91 14.46
C MET A 169 0.54 -0.83 15.58
N VAL A 170 1.04 -1.99 15.98
CA VAL A 170 2.01 -2.13 17.07
C VAL A 170 3.32 -2.63 16.52
N TYR A 171 4.42 -2.00 16.93
CA TYR A 171 5.77 -2.44 16.60
C TYR A 171 6.07 -3.81 17.23
N ARG A 172 6.75 -4.67 16.47
CA ARG A 172 7.12 -6.04 16.87
C ARG A 172 8.62 -6.31 16.79
N GLY A 173 9.42 -5.30 16.48
CA GLY A 173 10.86 -5.43 16.24
C GLY A 173 11.22 -5.15 14.79
N SER A 174 12.49 -5.37 14.47
CA SER A 174 13.05 -5.17 13.13
C SER A 174 13.85 -6.38 12.67
N ALA A 175 13.85 -6.64 11.38
CA ALA A 175 14.69 -7.67 10.76
C ALA A 175 15.04 -7.33 9.31
N ALA A 176 16.06 -8.02 8.77
CA ALA A 176 16.34 -8.05 7.34
C ALA A 176 15.30 -8.93 6.65
N LEU A 177 14.34 -8.32 5.94
CA LEU A 177 13.22 -9.05 5.36
C LEU A 177 13.51 -9.46 3.93
N ARG A 178 13.42 -10.75 3.63
CA ARG A 178 13.66 -11.30 2.27
C ARG A 178 12.74 -10.71 1.20
N VAL A 179 11.50 -10.36 1.57
CA VAL A 179 10.54 -9.70 0.66
C VAL A 179 11.00 -8.31 0.21
N PHE A 180 11.91 -7.69 0.96
CA PHE A 180 12.55 -6.40 0.65
C PHE A 180 14.06 -6.56 0.39
N ALA A 181 14.46 -7.67 -0.22
CA ALA A 181 15.86 -7.96 -0.56
C ALA A 181 16.82 -7.82 0.64
N ASP A 182 16.41 -8.36 1.79
CA ASP A 182 17.16 -8.37 3.05
C ASP A 182 17.45 -6.97 3.63
N GLN A 183 16.66 -5.97 3.22
CA GLN A 183 16.71 -4.65 3.83
C GLN A 183 16.18 -4.68 5.27
N GLN A 184 16.93 -4.06 6.18
CA GLN A 184 16.52 -3.88 7.57
C GLN A 184 15.24 -3.03 7.65
N SER A 185 14.17 -3.66 8.15
CA SER A 185 12.83 -3.09 8.16
C SER A 185 12.20 -3.24 9.54
N ALA A 186 11.54 -2.17 10.00
CA ALA A 186 10.66 -2.20 11.15
C ALA A 186 9.38 -2.97 10.81
N VAL A 187 8.94 -3.83 11.71
CA VAL A 187 7.76 -4.68 11.57
C VAL A 187 6.65 -4.18 12.47
N TYR A 188 5.54 -3.79 11.88
CA TYR A 188 4.31 -3.43 12.55
C TYR A 188 3.21 -4.44 12.22
N VAL A 189 2.31 -4.68 13.16
CA VAL A 189 1.17 -5.59 13.01
C VAL A 189 -0.09 -4.98 13.58
N LEU A 190 -1.26 -5.43 13.11
CA LEU A 190 -2.50 -5.13 13.83
C LEU A 190 -2.48 -5.76 15.23
N PRO A 191 -3.05 -5.10 16.26
CA PRO A 191 -3.04 -5.60 17.64
C PRO A 191 -3.66 -6.99 17.81
N SER A 192 -4.58 -7.38 16.92
CA SER A 192 -5.29 -8.65 16.92
C SER A 192 -4.49 -9.83 16.35
N MET A 193 -3.33 -9.58 15.74
CA MET A 193 -2.50 -10.65 15.17
C MET A 193 -1.86 -11.50 16.27
N ASP A 194 -1.55 -12.75 15.94
CA ASP A 194 -0.82 -13.65 16.83
C ASP A 194 0.52 -13.05 17.26
N LYS A 195 0.98 -13.39 18.47
CA LYS A 195 2.30 -13.00 18.96
C LYS A 195 3.40 -13.74 18.21
N ASP A 196 3.17 -14.99 17.85
CA ASP A 196 4.07 -15.77 17.01
C ASP A 196 3.77 -15.46 15.53
N LEU A 197 4.61 -14.64 14.91
CA LEU A 197 4.43 -14.21 13.53
C LEU A 197 4.82 -15.28 12.49
N SER A 198 5.39 -16.40 12.92
CA SER A 198 5.70 -17.53 12.03
C SER A 198 4.44 -18.17 11.45
N VAL A 199 3.29 -18.03 12.12
CA VAL A 199 1.97 -18.44 11.60
C VAL A 199 1.57 -17.68 10.34
N TYR A 200 2.21 -16.53 10.07
CA TYR A 200 2.04 -15.73 8.85
C TYR A 200 3.24 -15.82 7.90
N ASN A 201 4.12 -16.80 8.10
CA ASN A 201 5.35 -17.02 7.36
C ASN A 201 6.45 -15.96 7.56
N LEU A 202 6.38 -15.16 8.63
CA LEU A 202 7.50 -14.31 9.07
C LEU A 202 8.36 -15.13 10.03
N THR A 203 9.47 -15.65 9.52
CA THR A 203 10.38 -16.56 10.26
C THR A 203 11.70 -15.90 10.62
N GLU A 204 11.93 -14.68 10.15
CA GLU A 204 13.10 -13.87 10.48
C GLU A 204 13.10 -13.54 11.99
N GLU A 205 14.28 -13.58 12.61
CA GLU A 205 14.43 -13.21 14.03
C GLU A 205 14.27 -11.70 14.19
N LEU A 206 13.27 -11.29 14.98
CA LEU A 206 12.98 -9.89 15.23
C LEU A 206 13.81 -9.36 16.39
N HIS A 207 14.51 -8.24 16.15
CA HIS A 207 15.29 -7.56 17.16
C HIS A 207 14.56 -6.31 17.65
N ASP A 208 14.51 -6.14 18.97
CA ASP A 208 13.91 -4.98 19.61
C ASP A 208 14.93 -3.82 19.64
N ASN A 209 14.90 -3.02 18.56
CA ASN A 209 15.75 -1.84 18.41
C ASN A 209 15.04 -0.53 18.77
N ASP A 210 13.94 -0.56 19.54
CA ASP A 210 13.18 0.67 19.92
C ASP A 210 13.94 1.61 20.89
N ASN A 211 15.22 1.34 21.18
CA ASN A 211 16.12 2.23 21.89
C ASN A 211 17.05 2.98 20.91
N GLN A 212 16.56 4.09 20.33
CA GLN A 212 17.38 5.24 19.97
C GLN A 212 16.55 6.53 19.94
#